data_AF-A0A1M4E9Q3-F1
#
_entry.id   AF-A0A1M4E9Q3-F1
#
_cell.length_a   1.000
_cell.length_b   1.000
_cell.length_c   1.000
_cell.angle_alpha   90.00
_cell.angle_beta   90.00
_cell.angle_gamma   90.00
#
_symmetry.space_group_name_H-M   'P 1'
#
loop_
_entity.id
_entity.type
_entity.pdbx_description
1 polymer ?
#
loop_
_entity_poly.entity_id
_entity_poly.type
_entity_poly.pdbx_seq_one_letter_code
_entity_poly.pdbx_strand_id
1 'polypeptide(L)'
;MLGPRLIRAEIFVVMSVSLGASALVAFVRLIGSLTAPRELKGQQAVLVGSMAPGRPWLDLALQLVQIAIAVAPVGLVAYLMVRSGESLRTIGADFRRPGGDLVRGALLAAAIGGSGLVFYLAVWAAGVNLTVVPGALPEEWWQVPVLLLAAAQNGVLEEVIVAGYLLHRLGQAGWTPWKAVVVSSLLRGSYHLYQGFGGFVGNVVMGVVFGRAYQRWGRTMPLIMAHTLIDAVAFVGYAFLRGRVSWLP
;
A
#
# COMPACT_ATOMS: atom_id res chain seq x y z
N MET A 1 -22.41 -8.41 19.79
CA MET A 1 -21.24 -8.86 19.01
C MET A 1 -21.72 -9.37 17.66
N LEU A 2 -21.01 -9.07 16.58
CA LEU A 2 -21.35 -9.57 15.24
C LEU A 2 -21.08 -11.09 15.18
N GLY A 3 -22.03 -11.87 14.65
CA GLY A 3 -21.81 -13.30 14.43
C GLY A 3 -20.81 -13.55 13.29
N PRO A 4 -20.11 -14.71 13.24
CA PRO A 4 -19.10 -15.00 12.22
C PRO A 4 -19.57 -14.87 10.77
N ARG A 5 -20.85 -15.18 10.49
CA ARG A 5 -21.44 -15.01 9.15
C ARG A 5 -21.52 -13.54 8.74
N LEU A 6 -21.95 -12.67 9.65
CA LEU A 6 -22.08 -11.24 9.40
C LEU A 6 -20.70 -10.57 9.26
N ILE A 7 -19.70 -11.02 10.04
CA ILE A 7 -18.31 -10.56 9.88
C ILE A 7 -17.78 -10.90 8.48
N ARG A 8 -18.00 -12.13 7.99
CA ARG A 8 -17.58 -12.52 6.64
C ARG A 8 -18.26 -11.68 5.56
N ALA A 9 -19.54 -11.38 5.72
CA ALA A 9 -20.27 -10.49 4.81
C ALA A 9 -19.73 -9.06 4.86
N GLU A 10 -19.45 -8.52 6.05
CA GLU A 10 -18.85 -7.20 6.23
C GLU A 10 -17.48 -7.11 5.55
N ILE A 11 -16.60 -8.08 5.79
CA ILE A 11 -15.30 -8.18 5.10
C ILE A 11 -15.49 -8.20 3.59
N PHE A 12 -16.40 -9.04 3.08
CA PHE A 12 -16.65 -9.15 1.65
C PHE A 12 -17.09 -7.82 1.03
N VAL A 13 -18.04 -7.11 1.67
CA VAL A 13 -18.51 -5.80 1.19
C VAL A 13 -17.39 -4.77 1.23
N VAL A 14 -16.67 -4.66 2.34
CA VAL A 14 -15.55 -3.71 2.48
C VAL A 14 -14.49 -3.96 1.42
N MET A 15 -14.09 -5.22 1.20
CA MET A 15 -13.07 -5.54 0.19
C MET A 15 -13.58 -5.27 -1.24
N SER A 16 -14.85 -5.55 -1.51
CA SER A 16 -15.46 -5.34 -2.85
C SER A 16 -15.51 -3.86 -3.26
N VAL A 17 -15.54 -2.93 -2.31
CA VAL A 17 -15.51 -1.48 -2.58
C VAL A 17 -14.15 -0.85 -2.31
N SER A 18 -13.10 -1.66 -2.09
CA SER A 18 -11.76 -1.17 -1.77
C SER A 18 -10.66 -2.04 -2.40
N LEU A 19 -9.73 -2.57 -1.62
CA LEU A 19 -8.52 -3.27 -2.07
C LEU A 19 -8.83 -4.62 -2.73
N GLY A 20 -9.99 -5.22 -2.48
CA GLY A 20 -10.46 -6.38 -3.24
C GLY A 20 -10.84 -6.02 -4.68
N ALA A 21 -11.46 -4.87 -4.91
CA ALA A 21 -11.66 -4.35 -6.26
C ALA A 21 -10.33 -4.00 -6.93
N SER A 22 -9.40 -3.37 -6.20
CA SER A 22 -8.05 -3.12 -6.70
C SER A 22 -7.32 -4.40 -7.08
N ALA A 23 -7.50 -5.49 -6.34
CA ALA A 23 -6.96 -6.81 -6.67
C ALA A 23 -7.51 -7.38 -7.98
N LEU A 24 -8.81 -7.27 -8.21
CA LEU A 24 -9.42 -7.70 -9.48
C LEU A 24 -8.86 -6.89 -10.66
N VAL A 25 -8.78 -5.56 -10.51
CA VAL A 25 -8.19 -4.68 -11.54
C VAL A 25 -6.72 -5.01 -11.76
N ALA A 26 -5.95 -5.24 -10.70
CA ALA A 26 -4.52 -5.56 -10.78
C ALA A 26 -4.28 -6.89 -11.50
N PHE A 27 -5.13 -7.89 -11.25
CA PHE A 27 -5.08 -9.17 -11.95
C PHE A 27 -5.40 -9.02 -13.45
N VAL A 28 -6.45 -8.29 -13.80
CA VAL A 28 -6.80 -8.01 -15.21
C VAL A 28 -5.66 -7.25 -15.91
N ARG A 29 -5.05 -6.26 -15.24
CA ARG A 29 -3.89 -5.53 -15.77
C ARG A 29 -2.69 -6.44 -16.00
N LEU A 30 -2.40 -7.38 -15.09
CA LEU A 30 -1.33 -8.36 -15.27
C LEU A 30 -1.59 -9.25 -16.49
N ILE A 31 -2.82 -9.75 -16.67
CA ILE A 31 -3.18 -10.53 -17.87
C ILE A 31 -2.96 -9.68 -19.12
N GLY A 32 -3.46 -8.44 -19.14
CA GLY A 32 -3.28 -7.53 -20.28
C GLY A 32 -1.81 -7.30 -20.62
N SER A 33 -0.95 -7.13 -19.60
CA SER A 33 0.49 -7.01 -19.77
C SER A 33 1.14 -8.29 -20.30
N LEU A 34 0.68 -9.47 -19.85
CA LEU A 34 1.17 -10.78 -20.30
C LEU A 34 0.78 -11.11 -21.75
N THR A 35 -0.38 -10.63 -22.20
CA THR A 35 -0.90 -10.89 -23.55
C THR A 35 -0.55 -9.77 -24.55
N ALA A 36 0.10 -8.70 -24.11
CA ALA A 36 0.49 -7.61 -24.98
C ALA A 36 1.63 -8.04 -25.92
N PRO A 37 1.74 -7.46 -27.14
CA PRO A 37 2.83 -7.77 -28.08
C PRO A 37 4.23 -7.44 -27.57
N ARG A 38 4.33 -6.61 -26.52
CA ARG A 38 5.59 -6.18 -25.92
C ARG A 38 5.90 -7.04 -24.71
N GLU A 39 7.13 -7.54 -24.61
CA GLU A 39 7.56 -8.31 -23.43
C GLU A 39 7.31 -7.55 -22.12
N LEU A 40 6.93 -8.27 -21.06
CA LEU A 40 6.70 -7.70 -19.73
C LEU A 40 7.86 -6.81 -19.25
N LYS A 41 9.10 -7.21 -19.54
CA LYS A 41 10.32 -6.48 -19.15
C LYS A 41 10.42 -5.08 -19.77
N GLY A 42 9.68 -4.80 -20.84
CA GLY A 42 9.66 -3.50 -21.52
C GLY A 42 8.45 -2.62 -21.16
N GLN A 43 7.59 -3.05 -20.23
CA GLN A 43 6.41 -2.30 -19.80
C GLN A 43 6.69 -1.63 -18.45
N GLN A 44 6.23 -0.39 -18.27
CA GLN A 44 6.41 0.35 -17.02
C GLN A 44 5.07 0.51 -16.28
N ALA A 45 5.06 0.17 -14.99
CA ALA A 45 3.99 0.50 -14.07
C ALA A 45 4.35 1.79 -13.33
N VAL A 46 3.68 2.90 -13.68
CA VAL A 46 3.81 4.17 -12.98
C VAL A 46 2.89 4.18 -11.76
N LEU A 47 3.46 4.39 -10.57
CA LEU A 47 2.66 4.44 -9.33
C LEU A 47 1.97 5.80 -9.16
N VAL A 48 2.73 6.89 -9.24
CA VAL A 48 2.19 8.26 -9.16
C VAL A 48 2.63 9.03 -10.40
N GLY A 49 1.72 9.20 -11.36
CA GLY A 49 1.96 9.89 -12.62
C GLY A 49 0.95 11.00 -12.89
N SER A 50 1.26 11.86 -13.86
CA SER A 50 0.37 12.96 -14.27
C SER A 50 -0.94 12.40 -14.82
N MET A 51 -2.06 12.92 -14.34
CA MET A 51 -3.41 12.61 -14.85
C MET A 51 -3.91 13.62 -15.88
N ALA A 52 -3.28 14.79 -15.96
CA ALA A 52 -3.56 15.80 -16.97
C ALA A 52 -2.26 16.44 -17.47
N PRO A 53 -1.47 15.72 -18.29
CA PRO A 53 -0.19 16.24 -18.80
C PRO A 53 -0.36 17.60 -19.49
N GLY A 54 0.53 18.54 -19.16
CA GLY A 54 0.48 19.92 -19.68
C GLY A 54 -0.59 20.82 -19.05
N ARG A 55 -1.33 20.35 -18.04
CA ARG A 55 -2.39 21.11 -17.36
C ARG A 55 -2.22 21.06 -15.82
N PRO A 56 -1.23 21.77 -15.25
CA PRO A 56 -0.78 21.57 -13.87
C PRO A 56 -1.89 21.70 -12.80
N TRP A 57 -2.76 22.70 -12.93
CA TRP A 57 -3.87 22.90 -11.97
C TRP A 57 -4.94 21.82 -12.05
N LEU A 58 -5.24 21.31 -13.26
CA LEU A 58 -6.18 20.21 -13.41
C LEU A 58 -5.57 18.91 -12.87
N ASP A 59 -4.28 18.68 -13.13
CA ASP A 59 -3.56 17.53 -12.59
C ASP A 59 -3.59 17.55 -11.06
N LEU A 60 -3.17 18.66 -10.44
CA LEU A 60 -3.25 18.84 -8.98
C LEU A 60 -4.66 18.57 -8.44
N ALA A 61 -5.70 19.12 -9.06
CA ALA A 61 -7.08 18.89 -8.64
C ALA A 61 -7.46 17.40 -8.71
N LEU A 62 -7.11 16.72 -9.82
CA LEU A 62 -7.37 15.29 -9.98
C LEU A 62 -6.59 14.46 -8.95
N GLN A 63 -5.33 14.80 -8.65
CA GLN A 63 -4.52 14.09 -7.65
C GLN A 63 -5.18 14.17 -6.27
N LEU A 64 -5.59 15.38 -5.85
CA LEU A 64 -6.23 15.58 -4.56
C LEU A 64 -7.58 14.87 -4.46
N VAL A 65 -8.37 14.89 -5.55
CA VAL A 65 -9.65 14.16 -5.63
C VAL A 65 -9.41 12.65 -5.53
N GLN A 66 -8.44 12.11 -6.27
CA GLN A 66 -8.11 10.69 -6.23
C GLN A 66 -7.63 10.25 -4.86
N ILE A 67 -6.77 11.04 -4.19
CA ILE A 67 -6.33 10.78 -2.81
C ILE A 67 -7.54 10.76 -1.86
N ALA A 68 -8.45 11.74 -1.97
CA ALA A 68 -9.64 11.80 -1.13
C ALA A 68 -10.58 10.60 -1.34
N ILE A 69 -10.79 10.17 -2.59
CA ILE A 69 -11.59 8.99 -2.92
C ILE A 69 -10.90 7.71 -2.39
N ALA A 70 -9.58 7.61 -2.57
CA ALA A 70 -8.81 6.43 -2.16
C ALA A 70 -8.86 6.19 -0.64
N VAL A 71 -8.95 7.25 0.18
CA VAL A 71 -9.09 7.09 1.65
C VAL A 71 -10.54 6.86 2.10
N ALA A 72 -11.55 7.05 1.24
CA ALA A 72 -12.96 6.91 1.63
C ALA A 72 -13.32 5.52 2.24
N PRO A 73 -12.78 4.39 1.75
CA PRO A 73 -13.01 3.08 2.38
C PRO A 73 -12.53 2.98 3.83
N VAL A 74 -11.52 3.76 4.23
CA VAL A 74 -11.10 3.85 5.65
C VAL A 74 -12.19 4.49 6.50
N GLY A 75 -12.87 5.51 5.97
CA GLY A 75 -14.06 6.11 6.60
C GLY A 75 -15.21 5.12 6.75
N LEU A 76 -15.47 4.30 5.72
CA LEU A 76 -16.46 3.22 5.78
C LEU A 76 -16.11 2.21 6.88
N VAL A 77 -14.86 1.75 6.95
CA VAL A 77 -14.39 0.84 8.01
C VAL A 77 -14.56 1.48 9.39
N ALA A 78 -14.17 2.74 9.56
CA ALA A 78 -14.34 3.46 10.82
C ALA A 78 -15.81 3.52 11.26
N TYR A 79 -16.71 3.81 10.32
CA TYR A 79 -18.16 3.82 10.57
C TYR A 79 -18.68 2.44 11.00
N LEU A 80 -18.31 1.37 10.29
CA LEU A 80 -18.74 0.00 10.61
C LEU A 80 -18.20 -0.48 11.97
N MET A 81 -16.97 -0.10 12.32
CA MET A 81 -16.41 -0.36 13.65
C MET A 81 -17.22 0.35 14.74
N VAL A 82 -17.56 1.62 14.57
CA VAL A 82 -18.43 2.34 15.51
C VAL A 82 -19.80 1.68 15.66
N ARG A 83 -20.40 1.24 14.54
CA ARG A 83 -21.69 0.51 14.54
C ARG A 83 -21.64 -0.82 15.30
N SER A 84 -20.46 -1.40 15.48
CA SER A 84 -20.24 -2.64 16.23
C SER A 84 -19.72 -2.43 17.66
N GLY A 85 -19.67 -1.18 18.14
CA GLY A 85 -19.19 -0.83 19.48
C GLY A 85 -17.67 -0.71 19.60
N GLU A 86 -16.97 -0.62 18.47
CA GLU A 86 -15.52 -0.51 18.36
C GLU A 86 -15.12 0.83 17.72
N SER A 87 -13.83 1.06 17.50
CA SER A 87 -13.35 2.24 16.78
C SER A 87 -11.99 1.97 16.15
N LEU A 88 -11.45 2.92 15.38
CA LEU A 88 -10.06 2.85 14.92
C LEU A 88 -9.04 2.71 16.08
N ARG A 89 -9.40 3.14 17.31
CA ARG A 89 -8.58 2.92 18.50
C ARG A 89 -8.50 1.44 18.91
N THR A 90 -9.51 0.64 18.58
CA THR A 90 -9.53 -0.81 18.85
C THR A 90 -8.43 -1.53 18.08
N ILE A 91 -8.14 -1.11 16.85
CA ILE A 91 -7.02 -1.62 16.05
C ILE A 91 -5.74 -0.77 16.22
N GLY A 92 -5.75 0.18 17.16
CA GLY A 92 -4.61 1.06 17.45
C GLY A 92 -4.17 1.94 16.27
N ALA A 93 -5.11 2.30 15.39
CA ALA A 93 -4.98 3.42 14.45
C ALA A 93 -5.41 4.71 15.18
N ASP A 94 -4.53 5.20 16.05
CA ASP A 94 -4.76 6.40 16.87
C ASP A 94 -3.46 7.10 17.26
N PHE A 95 -3.57 8.34 17.72
CA PHE A 95 -2.42 9.18 18.10
C PHE A 95 -2.04 9.10 19.59
N ARG A 96 -2.33 7.99 20.30
CA ARG A 96 -2.03 7.89 21.75
C ARG A 96 -0.55 7.63 22.06
N ARG A 97 0.23 7.14 21.10
CA ARG A 97 1.65 6.79 21.28
C ARG A 97 2.53 7.29 20.13
N PRO A 98 2.43 8.57 19.74
CA PRO A 98 2.99 9.07 18.48
C PRO A 98 4.50 8.85 18.37
N GLY A 99 5.27 9.12 19.44
CA GLY A 99 6.73 8.89 19.44
C GLY A 99 7.10 7.42 19.29
N GLY A 100 6.46 6.53 20.05
CA GLY A 100 6.72 5.09 19.97
C GLY A 100 6.28 4.48 18.64
N ASP A 101 5.16 4.95 18.09
CA ASP A 101 4.67 4.50 16.79
C ASP A 101 5.58 5.00 15.66
N LEU A 102 6.07 6.24 15.73
CA LEU A 102 7.02 6.80 14.76
C LEU A 102 8.36 6.04 14.78
N VAL A 103 8.94 5.79 15.96
CA VAL A 103 10.23 5.07 16.07
C VAL A 103 10.10 3.66 15.51
N ARG A 104 9.07 2.92 15.89
CA ARG A 104 8.83 1.56 15.37
C ARG A 104 8.58 1.57 13.87
N GLY A 105 7.81 2.54 13.40
CA GLY A 105 7.54 2.73 11.98
C GLY A 105 8.81 3.02 11.18
N ALA A 106 9.66 3.92 11.67
CA ALA A 106 10.94 4.25 11.05
C ALA A 106 11.91 3.05 11.02
N LEU A 107 11.99 2.27 12.10
CA LEU A 107 12.81 1.05 12.13
C LEU A 107 12.31 0.00 11.14
N LEU A 108 10.99 -0.22 11.06
CA LEU A 108 10.39 -1.10 10.07
C LEU A 108 10.63 -0.60 8.64
N ALA A 109 10.48 0.71 8.40
CA ALA A 109 10.73 1.32 7.10
C ALA A 109 12.19 1.16 6.68
N ALA A 110 13.13 1.40 7.58
CA ALA A 110 14.56 1.22 7.30
C ALA A 110 14.89 -0.24 6.98
N ALA A 111 14.34 -1.19 7.73
CA ALA A 111 14.57 -2.62 7.50
C ALA A 111 13.97 -3.08 6.15
N ILE A 112 12.69 -2.80 5.91
CA ILE A 112 11.98 -3.26 4.71
C ILE A 112 12.44 -2.47 3.48
N GLY A 113 12.38 -1.14 3.55
CA GLY A 113 12.80 -0.27 2.45
C GLY A 113 14.28 -0.44 2.11
N GLY A 114 15.15 -0.56 3.12
CA GLY A 114 16.58 -0.82 2.91
C GLY A 114 16.84 -2.19 2.26
N SER A 115 16.20 -3.26 2.75
CA SER A 115 16.33 -4.59 2.13
C SER A 115 15.79 -4.63 0.70
N GLY A 116 14.68 -3.93 0.44
CA GLY A 116 14.09 -3.78 -0.89
C GLY A 116 15.01 -3.02 -1.84
N LEU A 117 15.64 -1.93 -1.38
CA LEU A 117 16.62 -1.17 -2.17
C LEU A 117 17.87 -2.01 -2.48
N VAL A 118 18.39 -2.75 -1.50
CA VAL A 118 19.53 -3.66 -1.72
C VAL A 118 19.17 -4.73 -2.76
N PHE A 119 17.98 -5.33 -2.65
CA PHE A 119 17.50 -6.30 -3.63
C PHE A 119 17.33 -5.68 -5.02
N TYR A 120 16.74 -4.49 -5.11
CA TYR A 120 16.61 -3.74 -6.36
C TYR A 120 17.97 -3.55 -7.05
N LEU A 121 18.97 -3.08 -6.30
CA LEU A 121 20.31 -2.84 -6.82
C LEU A 121 21.00 -4.14 -7.25
N ALA A 122 20.79 -5.25 -6.54
CA ALA A 122 21.33 -6.55 -6.93
C ALA A 122 20.70 -7.07 -8.23
N VAL A 123 19.38 -6.94 -8.39
CA VAL A 123 18.67 -7.33 -9.62
C VAL A 123 19.08 -6.46 -10.80
N TRP A 124 19.22 -5.15 -10.58
CA TRP A 124 19.74 -4.22 -11.57
C TRP A 124 21.17 -4.57 -11.99
N ALA A 125 22.06 -4.84 -11.03
CA ALA A 125 23.45 -5.23 -11.30
C ALA A 125 23.56 -6.57 -12.06
N ALA A 126 22.56 -7.45 -11.92
CA ALA A 126 22.42 -8.68 -12.69
C ALA A 126 21.88 -8.48 -14.12
N GLY A 127 21.65 -7.23 -14.56
CA GLY A 127 21.20 -6.89 -15.90
C GLY A 127 19.72 -7.18 -16.17
N VAL A 128 18.90 -7.32 -15.12
CA VAL A 128 17.46 -7.55 -15.26
C VAL A 128 16.73 -6.21 -15.30
N ASN A 129 15.99 -5.96 -16.38
CA ASN A 129 15.16 -4.75 -16.49
C ASN A 129 14.05 -4.72 -15.45
N LEU A 130 13.97 -3.61 -14.72
CA LEU A 130 12.98 -3.34 -13.70
C LEU A 130 11.87 -2.47 -14.30
N THR A 131 10.63 -2.83 -13.99
CA THR A 131 9.43 -2.36 -14.71
C THR A 131 8.61 -1.36 -13.90
N VAL A 132 9.13 -0.86 -12.78
CA VAL A 132 8.35 -0.05 -11.83
C VAL A 132 8.92 1.36 -11.74
N VAL A 133 8.06 2.35 -11.98
CA VAL A 133 8.38 3.79 -11.91
C VAL A 133 7.65 4.39 -10.70
N PRO A 134 8.34 4.66 -9.59
CA PRO A 134 7.72 5.13 -8.35
C PRO A 134 7.02 6.50 -8.48
N GLY A 135 7.65 7.47 -9.16
CA GLY A 135 7.12 8.83 -9.27
C GLY A 135 7.43 9.47 -10.63
N ALA A 136 6.40 9.87 -11.36
CA ALA A 136 6.51 10.49 -12.68
C ALA A 136 5.67 11.78 -12.80
N LEU A 137 5.42 12.45 -11.68
CA LEU A 137 4.78 13.77 -11.68
C LEU A 137 5.70 14.83 -12.31
N PRO A 138 5.14 15.86 -12.98
CA PRO A 138 5.91 16.99 -13.49
C PRO A 138 6.61 17.76 -12.35
N GLU A 139 7.69 18.46 -12.68
CA GLU A 139 8.45 19.30 -11.74
C GLU A 139 7.69 20.59 -11.42
N GLU A 140 6.62 20.45 -10.65
CA GLU A 140 5.78 21.54 -10.17
C GLU A 140 6.01 21.77 -8.66
N TRP A 141 5.70 22.96 -8.14
CA TRP A 141 5.88 23.26 -6.71
C TRP A 141 5.10 22.30 -5.78
N TRP A 142 4.02 21.71 -6.28
CA TRP A 142 3.18 20.75 -5.58
C TRP A 142 3.62 19.29 -5.75
N GLN A 143 4.66 19.01 -6.55
CA GLN A 143 5.14 17.65 -6.81
C GLN A 143 5.45 16.92 -5.49
N VAL A 144 6.36 17.47 -4.67
CA VAL A 144 6.75 16.84 -3.40
C VAL A 144 5.58 16.76 -2.41
N PRO A 145 4.79 17.84 -2.17
CA PRO A 145 3.59 17.74 -1.33
C PRO A 145 2.62 16.63 -1.75
N VAL A 146 2.34 16.48 -3.05
CA VAL A 146 1.43 15.45 -3.55
C VAL A 146 2.03 14.05 -3.40
N LEU A 147 3.33 13.88 -3.66
CA LEU A 147 3.99 12.58 -3.45
C LEU A 147 3.96 12.15 -1.98
N LEU A 148 4.17 13.08 -1.05
CA LEU A 148 4.06 12.80 0.39
C LEU A 148 2.61 12.47 0.81
N LEU A 149 1.63 13.18 0.25
CA LEU A 149 0.21 12.88 0.49
C LEU A 149 -0.20 11.51 -0.09
N ALA A 150 0.29 11.15 -1.27
CA ALA A 150 0.06 9.85 -1.88
C ALA A 150 0.68 8.72 -1.04
N ALA A 151 1.91 8.90 -0.55
CA ALA A 151 2.57 7.96 0.35
C ALA A 151 1.78 7.77 1.66
N ALA A 152 1.32 8.87 2.26
CA ALA A 152 0.48 8.82 3.46
C ALA A 152 -0.87 8.15 3.18
N GLN A 153 -1.48 8.43 2.02
CA GLN A 153 -2.71 7.79 1.58
C GLN A 153 -2.54 6.28 1.46
N ASN A 154 -1.45 5.79 0.86
CA ASN A 154 -1.18 4.35 0.74
C ASN A 154 -1.04 3.71 2.12
N GLY A 155 -0.20 4.28 2.98
CA GLY A 155 -0.02 3.79 4.34
C GLY A 155 -1.30 3.78 5.16
N VAL A 156 -2.14 4.82 5.07
CA VAL A 156 -3.42 4.87 5.78
C VAL A 156 -4.41 3.85 5.21
N LEU A 157 -4.60 3.82 3.89
CA LEU A 157 -5.56 2.92 3.24
C LEU A 157 -5.21 1.46 3.52
N GLU A 158 -3.99 1.06 3.19
CA GLU A 158 -3.61 -0.33 3.21
C GLU A 158 -3.46 -0.86 4.62
N GLU A 159 -2.82 -0.11 5.52
CA GLU A 159 -2.56 -0.61 6.86
C GLU A 159 -3.82 -0.61 7.72
N VAL A 160 -4.70 0.38 7.57
CA VAL A 160 -5.98 0.35 8.28
C VAL A 160 -6.85 -0.80 7.80
N ILE A 161 -6.95 -1.04 6.50
CA ILE A 161 -7.86 -2.06 5.95
C ILE A 161 -7.28 -3.47 6.06
N VAL A 162 -6.03 -3.69 5.62
CA VAL A 162 -5.45 -5.03 5.43
C VAL A 162 -4.79 -5.55 6.70
N ALA A 163 -4.05 -4.70 7.42
CA ALA A 163 -3.37 -5.11 8.65
C ALA A 163 -4.27 -4.91 9.88
N GLY A 164 -4.88 -3.74 10.05
CA GLY A 164 -5.72 -3.45 11.21
C GLY A 164 -7.07 -4.17 11.16
N TYR A 165 -7.95 -3.69 10.30
CA TYR A 165 -9.35 -4.11 10.22
C TYR A 165 -9.49 -5.58 9.83
N LEU A 166 -8.86 -6.03 8.74
CA LEU A 166 -9.03 -7.40 8.25
C LEU A 166 -8.52 -8.43 9.26
N LEU A 167 -7.33 -8.23 9.85
CA LEU A 167 -6.81 -9.16 10.87
C LEU A 167 -7.69 -9.16 12.12
N HIS A 168 -8.17 -7.99 12.55
CA HIS A 168 -9.10 -7.86 13.67
C HIS A 168 -10.39 -8.65 13.42
N ARG A 169 -11.03 -8.44 12.26
CA ARG A 169 -12.28 -9.12 11.89
C ARG A 169 -12.09 -10.63 11.69
N LEU A 170 -10.99 -11.06 11.06
CA LEU A 170 -10.69 -12.50 10.93
C LEU A 170 -10.49 -13.16 12.29
N GLY A 171 -9.82 -12.48 13.23
CA GLY A 171 -9.70 -12.93 14.62
C GLY A 171 -11.06 -13.09 15.30
N GLN A 172 -11.96 -12.10 15.15
CA GLN A 172 -13.33 -12.18 15.66
C GLN A 172 -14.16 -13.29 15.00
N ALA A 173 -13.88 -13.62 13.74
CA ALA A 173 -14.49 -14.76 13.03
C ALA A 173 -13.88 -16.12 13.42
N GLY A 174 -12.97 -16.17 14.41
CA GLY A 174 -12.38 -17.39 14.94
C GLY A 174 -11.21 -17.95 14.12
N TRP A 175 -10.60 -17.16 13.24
CA TRP A 175 -9.45 -17.60 12.46
C TRP A 175 -8.21 -17.67 13.35
N THR A 176 -7.35 -18.68 13.11
CA THR A 176 -6.06 -18.74 13.79
C THR A 176 -5.18 -17.56 13.37
N PRO A 177 -4.30 -17.06 14.26
CA PRO A 177 -3.45 -15.90 13.94
C PRO A 177 -2.65 -16.07 12.64
N TRP A 178 -2.11 -17.27 12.40
CA TRP A 178 -1.35 -17.55 11.18
C TRP A 178 -2.21 -17.56 9.91
N LYS A 179 -3.39 -18.18 9.97
CA LYS A 179 -4.30 -18.21 8.82
C LYS A 179 -4.75 -16.81 8.43
N ALA A 180 -5.01 -15.95 9.43
CA ALA A 180 -5.36 -14.55 9.19
C ALA A 180 -4.22 -13.77 8.51
N VAL A 181 -2.98 -13.94 8.97
CA VAL A 181 -1.80 -13.30 8.35
C VAL A 181 -1.59 -13.76 6.92
N VAL A 182 -1.72 -15.06 6.63
CA VAL A 182 -1.57 -15.59 5.27
C VAL A 182 -2.59 -14.96 4.34
N VAL A 183 -3.87 -14.93 4.71
CA VAL A 183 -4.91 -14.32 3.87
C VAL A 183 -4.70 -12.82 3.68
N SER A 184 -4.39 -12.10 4.76
CA SER A 184 -4.09 -10.66 4.70
C SER A 184 -2.89 -10.37 3.79
N SER A 185 -1.83 -11.17 3.87
CA SER A 185 -0.61 -11.01 3.06
C SER A 185 -0.84 -11.34 1.58
N LEU A 186 -1.61 -12.39 1.28
CA LEU A 186 -1.97 -12.75 -0.09
C LEU A 186 -2.90 -11.72 -0.72
N LEU A 187 -3.85 -11.18 0.05
CA LEU A 187 -4.67 -10.05 -0.39
C LEU A 187 -3.79 -8.84 -0.69
N ARG A 188 -2.79 -8.54 0.16
CA ARG A 188 -1.82 -7.50 -0.10
C ARG A 188 -1.10 -7.70 -1.42
N GLY A 189 -0.48 -8.86 -1.62
CA GLY A 189 0.18 -9.19 -2.88
C GLY A 189 -0.75 -9.03 -4.09
N SER A 190 -2.01 -9.45 -3.99
CA SER A 190 -2.91 -9.51 -5.15
C SER A 190 -3.25 -8.13 -5.73
N TYR A 191 -3.45 -7.10 -4.90
CA TYR A 191 -3.64 -5.74 -5.42
C TYR A 191 -2.37 -5.06 -5.94
N HIS A 192 -1.21 -5.71 -5.83
CA HIS A 192 0.05 -5.30 -6.45
C HIS A 192 0.45 -6.15 -7.68
N LEU A 193 -0.39 -7.09 -8.14
CA LEU A 193 -0.08 -7.91 -9.32
C LEU A 193 0.20 -7.09 -10.59
N TYR A 194 -0.36 -5.87 -10.68
CA TYR A 194 -0.11 -4.96 -11.81
C TYR A 194 1.35 -4.49 -11.90
N GLN A 195 2.13 -4.64 -10.83
CA GLN A 195 3.57 -4.35 -10.79
C GLN A 195 4.41 -5.56 -11.27
N GLY A 196 3.76 -6.68 -11.58
CA GLY A 196 4.39 -7.95 -11.91
C GLY A 196 4.63 -8.86 -10.69
N PHE A 197 5.20 -10.04 -10.93
CA PHE A 197 5.40 -11.06 -9.89
C PHE A 197 6.36 -10.60 -8.78
N GLY A 198 7.35 -9.76 -9.09
CA GLY A 198 8.25 -9.18 -8.08
C GLY A 198 7.49 -8.29 -7.09
N GLY A 199 6.61 -7.42 -7.61
CA GLY A 199 5.73 -6.58 -6.79
C GLY A 199 4.78 -7.41 -5.93
N PHE A 200 4.20 -8.48 -6.48
CA PHE A 200 3.38 -9.43 -5.72
C PHE A 200 4.16 -10.06 -4.55
N VAL A 201 5.31 -10.68 -4.82
CA VAL A 201 6.09 -11.39 -3.78
C VAL A 201 6.59 -10.43 -2.71
N GLY A 202 7.13 -9.26 -3.10
CA GLY A 202 7.60 -8.26 -2.14
C GLY A 202 6.49 -7.81 -1.19
N ASN A 203 5.28 -7.62 -1.73
CA ASN A 203 4.12 -7.21 -0.94
C ASN A 203 3.53 -8.33 -0.07
N VAL A 204 3.61 -9.60 -0.50
CA VAL A 204 3.30 -10.74 0.38
C VAL A 204 4.27 -10.78 1.56
N VAL A 205 5.58 -10.61 1.33
CA VAL A 205 6.60 -10.60 2.39
C VAL A 205 6.35 -9.45 3.37
N MET A 206 6.15 -8.24 2.86
CA MET A 206 5.80 -7.08 3.68
C MET A 206 4.51 -7.32 4.48
N GLY A 207 3.49 -7.91 3.85
CA GLY A 207 2.24 -8.31 4.49
C GLY A 207 2.43 -9.27 5.66
N VAL A 208 3.32 -10.26 5.53
CA VAL A 208 3.64 -11.19 6.62
C VAL A 208 4.31 -10.44 7.77
N VAL A 209 5.33 -9.61 7.49
CA VAL A 209 6.04 -8.84 8.51
C VAL A 209 5.09 -7.91 9.26
N PHE A 210 4.28 -7.16 8.52
CA PHE A 210 3.34 -6.19 9.08
C PHE A 210 2.19 -6.85 9.83
N GLY A 211 1.63 -7.94 9.31
CA GLY A 211 0.58 -8.70 9.99
C GLY A 211 1.07 -9.30 11.31
N ARG A 212 2.31 -9.80 11.35
CA ARG A 212 2.93 -10.31 12.59
C ARG A 212 3.26 -9.18 13.57
N ALA A 213 3.72 -8.04 13.08
CA ALA A 213 3.94 -6.84 13.90
C ALA A 213 2.63 -6.31 14.50
N TYR A 214 1.54 -6.25 13.71
CA TYR A 214 0.21 -5.91 14.20
C TYR A 214 -0.25 -6.84 15.32
N GLN A 215 -0.16 -8.17 15.11
CA GLN A 215 -0.52 -9.15 16.13
C GLN A 215 0.31 -9.02 17.41
N ARG A 216 1.57 -8.60 17.29
CA ARG A 216 2.48 -8.43 18.44
C ARG A 216 2.21 -7.15 19.23
N TRP A 217 1.84 -6.08 18.55
CA TRP A 217 1.70 -4.74 19.15
C TRP A 217 0.26 -4.32 19.42
N GLY A 218 -0.71 -4.94 18.72
CA GLY A 218 -2.12 -4.54 18.72
C GLY A 218 -2.34 -3.12 18.20
N ARG A 219 -1.46 -2.64 17.31
CA ARG A 219 -1.49 -1.26 16.80
C ARG A 219 -1.13 -1.19 15.32
N THR A 220 -1.99 -0.54 14.55
CA THR A 220 -1.77 -0.24 13.13
C THR A 220 -0.91 1.00 12.91
N MET A 221 -0.89 1.96 13.83
CA MET A 221 -0.19 3.25 13.62
C MET A 221 1.31 3.14 13.29
N PRO A 222 2.11 2.25 13.92
CA PRO A 222 3.49 2.03 13.49
C PRO A 222 3.61 1.55 12.04
N LEU A 223 2.64 0.76 11.56
CA LEU A 223 2.63 0.23 10.20
C LEU A 223 2.30 1.32 9.19
N ILE A 224 1.33 2.19 9.51
CA ILE A 224 0.99 3.38 8.70
C ILE A 224 2.25 4.23 8.52
N MET A 225 2.97 4.50 9.62
CA MET A 225 4.22 5.26 9.58
C MET A 225 5.29 4.56 8.74
N ALA A 226 5.47 3.26 8.93
CA ALA A 226 6.45 2.49 8.16
C ALA A 226 6.15 2.54 6.65
N HIS A 227 4.91 2.24 6.26
CA HIS A 227 4.49 2.26 4.86
C HIS A 227 4.65 3.66 4.26
N THR A 228 4.14 4.69 4.95
CA THR A 228 4.26 6.08 4.49
C THR A 228 5.72 6.48 4.24
N LEU A 229 6.63 6.09 5.13
CA LEU A 229 8.06 6.40 5.00
C LEU A 229 8.71 5.64 3.83
N ILE A 230 8.37 4.36 3.65
CA ILE A 230 8.87 3.56 2.51
C ILE A 230 8.45 4.23 1.19
N ASP A 231 7.16 4.53 1.05
CA ASP A 231 6.60 5.14 -0.16
C ASP A 231 7.12 6.57 -0.37
N ALA A 232 7.21 7.38 0.69
CA ALA A 232 7.74 8.73 0.59
C ALA A 232 9.19 8.73 0.08
N VAL A 233 10.03 7.84 0.61
CA VAL A 233 11.42 7.69 0.15
C VAL A 233 11.46 7.20 -1.30
N ALA A 234 10.63 6.23 -1.68
CA ALA A 234 10.59 5.73 -3.05
C ALA A 234 10.11 6.80 -4.05
N PHE A 235 9.01 7.49 -3.74
CA PHE A 235 8.38 8.48 -4.60
C PHE A 235 9.23 9.73 -4.76
N VAL A 236 9.62 10.34 -3.64
CA VAL A 236 10.42 11.58 -3.63
C VAL A 236 11.85 11.27 -4.07
N GLY A 237 12.45 10.20 -3.57
CA GLY A 237 13.80 9.78 -3.96
C GLY A 237 13.91 9.52 -5.45
N TYR A 238 12.95 8.80 -6.06
CA TYR A 238 12.95 8.59 -7.51
C TYR A 238 12.78 9.92 -8.27
N ALA A 239 11.87 10.80 -7.86
CA ALA A 239 11.66 12.10 -8.52
C ALA A 239 12.94 12.95 -8.60
N PHE A 240 13.78 12.93 -7.56
CA PHE A 240 15.03 13.69 -7.53
C PHE A 240 16.24 12.97 -8.14
N LEU A 241 16.27 11.64 -8.13
CA LEU A 241 17.42 10.85 -8.58
C LEU A 241 17.31 10.39 -10.04
N ARG A 242 16.11 10.26 -10.59
CA ARG A 242 15.92 9.84 -12.00
C ARG A 242 16.69 10.76 -12.95
N GLY A 243 17.40 10.17 -13.92
CA GLY A 243 18.26 10.92 -14.84
C GLY A 243 19.55 11.49 -14.23
N ARG A 244 19.79 11.34 -12.92
CA ARG A 244 21.03 11.75 -12.23
C ARG A 244 21.90 10.57 -11.80
N VAL A 245 21.34 9.37 -11.76
CA VAL A 245 22.04 8.13 -11.42
C VAL A 245 21.80 7.08 -12.50
N SER A 246 22.81 6.25 -12.78
CA SER A 246 22.76 5.25 -13.86
C SER A 246 21.90 4.02 -13.55
N TRP A 247 21.54 3.82 -12.28
CA TRP A 247 20.80 2.64 -11.81
C TRP A 247 19.30 2.86 -11.70
N LEU A 248 18.80 4.06 -11.97
CA LEU A 248 17.38 4.35 -12.12
C LEU A 248 17.02 4.50 -13.61
N PRO A 249 15.88 3.93 -14.05
CA PRO A 249 15.34 4.16 -15.39
C PRO A 249 14.81 5.58 -15.56
#